data_AF-A0A5K1BQ29-F1
#
_entry.id   AF-A0A5K1BQ29-F1
#
_cell.length_a   1.000
_cell.length_b   1.000
_cell.length_c   1.000
_cell.angle_alpha   90.00
_cell.angle_beta   90.00
_cell.angle_gamma   90.00
#
_symmetry.space_group_name_H-M   'P 1'
#
loop_
_entity.id
_entity.type
_entity.pdbx_description
1 polymer ?
#
loop_
_entity_poly.entity_id
_entity_poly.type
_entity_poly.pdbx_seq_one_letter_code
_entity_poly.pdbx_strand_id
1 'polypeptide(L)'
;NGIKQRKNSWQDGVLGTNCPIPPGGNYTYRFQPKDQIGTYSYFPSTGMHKAAGGFGGMIVVKRPFIPVPYPPPAGDNTVLIGDWYKYGHK
;
A
#
# COMPACT_ATOMS: atom_id res chain seq x y z
N ASN A 1 0.82 2.60 -2.28
CA ASN A 1 1.47 2.92 -3.57
C ASN A 1 0.58 2.40 -4.71
N GLY A 2 0.27 3.25 -5.68
CA GLY A 2 -0.59 2.92 -6.83
C GLY A 2 -2.09 3.15 -6.65
N ILE A 3 -2.58 3.32 -5.41
CA ILE A 3 -3.97 3.78 -5.17
C ILE A 3 -4.10 5.27 -5.50
N LYS A 4 -5.11 5.60 -6.28
CA LYS A 4 -5.47 6.96 -6.65
C LYS A 4 -6.23 7.59 -5.49
N GLN A 5 -5.57 8.48 -4.75
CA GLN A 5 -6.16 9.26 -3.67
C GLN A 5 -7.09 10.39 -4.19
N ARG A 6 -8.14 10.01 -4.91
CA ARG A 6 -9.06 10.96 -5.59
C ARG A 6 -9.73 11.87 -4.57
N LYS A 7 -9.52 13.18 -4.72
CA LYS A 7 -10.04 14.23 -3.81
C LYS A 7 -9.63 14.02 -2.35
N ASN A 8 -8.53 13.32 -2.10
CA ASN A 8 -8.14 12.85 -0.77
C ASN A 8 -6.61 12.78 -0.61
N SER A 9 -5.91 13.77 -1.17
CA SER A 9 -4.44 13.77 -1.28
C SER A 9 -3.72 13.70 0.07
N TRP A 10 -4.33 14.21 1.14
CA TRP A 10 -3.79 14.12 2.51
C TRP A 10 -3.83 12.70 3.11
N GLN A 11 -4.26 11.69 2.34
CA GLN A 11 -4.24 10.28 2.72
C GLN A 11 -3.15 9.49 1.97
N ASP A 12 -2.37 10.16 1.13
CA ASP A 12 -1.30 9.51 0.37
C ASP A 12 -0.14 9.07 1.28
N GLY A 13 0.10 9.81 2.36
CA GLY A 13 1.09 9.47 3.37
C GLY A 13 2.53 9.76 2.94
N VAL A 14 2.76 10.55 1.90
CA VAL A 14 4.08 11.07 1.54
C VAL A 14 4.43 12.31 2.37
N LEU A 15 5.74 12.55 2.56
CA LEU A 15 6.20 13.81 3.13
C LEU A 15 5.73 14.97 2.23
N GLY A 16 5.08 15.96 2.83
CA GLY A 16 4.48 17.09 2.13
C GLY A 16 2.95 17.06 2.12
N THR A 17 2.32 15.89 1.91
CA THR A 17 0.88 15.74 2.15
C THR A 17 0.58 15.49 3.62
N ASN A 18 1.51 14.85 4.33
CA ASN A 18 1.40 14.51 5.74
C ASN A 18 2.72 14.79 6.47
N CYS A 19 2.61 15.21 7.73
CA CYS A 19 3.73 15.13 8.66
C CYS A 19 3.90 13.67 9.14
N PRO A 20 5.12 13.24 9.51
CA PRO A 20 5.34 11.92 10.10
C PRO A 20 4.49 11.71 11.35
N ILE A 21 3.99 10.48 11.53
CA ILE A 21 3.31 10.10 12.77
C ILE A 21 4.39 9.98 13.86
N PRO A 22 4.33 10.76 14.95
CA PRO A 22 5.34 10.73 16.00
C PRO A 22 5.29 9.41 16.79
N PRO A 23 6.37 9.03 17.48
CA PRO A 23 6.36 7.89 18.39
C PRO A 23 5.23 8.00 19.42
N GLY A 24 4.45 6.93 19.59
CA GLY A 24 3.27 6.92 20.46
C GLY A 24 2.02 7.60 19.88
N GLY A 25 2.12 8.23 18.70
CA GLY A 25 0.99 8.78 17.97
C GLY A 25 0.25 7.72 17.14
N ASN A 26 -0.99 8.05 16.76
CA ASN A 26 -1.77 7.26 15.83
C ASN A 26 -2.33 8.14 14.71
N TYR A 27 -2.58 7.54 13.56
CA TYR A 27 -3.27 8.18 12.46
C TYR A 27 -4.10 7.13 11.72
N THR A 28 -5.33 7.49 11.36
CA THR A 28 -6.21 6.59 10.61
C THR A 28 -6.25 7.01 9.16
N TYR A 29 -5.68 6.19 8.27
CA TYR A 29 -5.81 6.40 6.85
C TYR A 29 -7.23 6.05 6.38
N ARG A 30 -7.92 6.99 5.73
CA ARG A 30 -9.30 6.83 5.24
C ARG A 30 -9.38 7.15 3.77
N PHE A 31 -9.44 6.13 2.91
CA PHE A 31 -9.53 6.31 1.48
C PHE A 31 -10.41 5.24 0.83
N GLN A 32 -10.83 5.50 -0.41
CA GLN A 32 -11.59 4.54 -1.20
C GLN A 32 -10.81 4.19 -2.48
N PRO A 33 -10.46 2.92 -2.71
CA PRO A 33 -9.85 2.48 -3.96
C PRO A 33 -10.91 2.38 -5.07
N LYS A 34 -11.41 3.53 -5.53
CA LYS A 34 -12.48 3.61 -6.52
C LYS A 34 -11.96 3.33 -7.93
N ASP A 35 -12.68 2.46 -8.65
CA ASP A 35 -12.38 2.07 -10.05
C ASP A 35 -10.97 1.47 -10.21
N GLN A 36 -10.47 0.82 -9.17
CA GLN A 36 -9.17 0.15 -9.15
C GLN A 36 -9.37 -1.29 -8.69
N ILE A 37 -8.92 -2.23 -9.51
CA ILE A 37 -8.93 -3.66 -9.21
C ILE A 37 -7.53 -4.16 -9.54
N GLY A 38 -6.93 -4.90 -8.62
CA GLY A 38 -5.60 -5.47 -8.82
C GLY A 38 -4.73 -5.45 -7.57
N THR A 39 -3.44 -5.68 -7.80
CA THR A 39 -2.43 -5.80 -6.77
C THR A 39 -1.66 -4.50 -6.61
N TYR A 40 -1.57 -4.05 -5.37
CA TYR A 40 -0.88 -2.84 -4.92
C TYR A 40 0.06 -3.18 -3.77
N SER A 41 0.83 -2.19 -3.34
CA SER A 41 1.71 -2.31 -2.17
C SER A 41 1.55 -1.11 -1.26
N TYR A 42 1.86 -1.28 0.02
CA TYR A 42 2.02 -0.19 0.98
C TYR A 42 3.40 -0.25 1.60
N PHE A 43 3.96 0.90 1.94
CA PHE A 43 5.23 1.04 2.64
C PHE A 43 5.29 2.44 3.27
N PRO A 44 6.00 2.63 4.40
CA PRO A 44 6.27 3.95 4.93
C PRO A 44 7.13 4.74 3.94
N SER A 45 6.68 5.95 3.64
CA SER A 45 7.36 6.90 2.74
C SER A 45 8.52 7.66 3.42
N THR A 46 8.70 7.48 4.73
CA THR A 46 9.65 8.22 5.55
C THR A 46 11.00 7.50 5.62
N GLY A 47 12.07 8.24 5.32
CA GLY A 47 13.44 7.74 5.39
C GLY A 47 13.64 6.42 4.62
N MET A 48 14.42 5.51 5.20
CA MET A 48 14.66 4.18 4.66
C MET A 48 13.80 3.10 5.34
N HIS A 49 12.68 3.47 5.95
CA HIS A 49 11.82 2.51 6.65
C HIS A 49 11.28 1.40 5.74
N LYS A 50 11.06 1.68 4.44
CA LYS A 50 10.77 0.64 3.45
C LYS A 50 11.88 -0.41 3.38
N ALA A 51 13.14 0.02 3.23
CA ALA A 51 14.29 -0.88 3.16
C ALA A 51 14.55 -1.61 4.49
N ALA A 52 14.14 -1.01 5.61
CA ALA A 52 14.20 -1.63 6.94
C ALA A 52 13.12 -2.70 7.18
N GLY A 53 12.30 -3.03 6.17
CA GLY A 53 11.27 -4.07 6.26
C GLY A 53 9.84 -3.55 6.35
N GLY A 54 9.62 -2.23 6.35
CA GLY A 54 8.29 -1.64 6.35
C GLY A 54 7.64 -1.72 4.97
N PHE A 55 7.01 -2.84 4.63
CA PHE A 55 6.20 -2.94 3.42
C PHE A 55 5.20 -4.08 3.50
N GLY A 56 4.23 -4.08 2.60
CA GLY A 56 3.28 -5.17 2.46
C GLY A 56 2.48 -5.09 1.17
N GLY A 57 1.82 -6.21 0.84
CA GLY A 57 0.93 -6.33 -0.30
C GLY A 57 -0.47 -5.84 0.06
N MET A 58 -1.16 -5.24 -0.89
CA MET A 58 -2.54 -4.81 -0.76
C MET A 58 -3.30 -5.21 -2.02
N ILE A 59 -4.31 -6.05 -1.88
CA ILE A 59 -5.10 -6.53 -3.01
C ILE A 59 -6.46 -5.84 -2.96
N VAL A 60 -6.81 -5.14 -4.04
CA VAL A 60 -8.16 -4.61 -4.24
C VAL A 60 -8.90 -5.58 -5.15
N VAL A 61 -9.72 -6.43 -4.53
CA VAL A 61 -10.53 -7.41 -5.25
C VAL A 61 -11.69 -6.75 -5.98
N LYS A 62 -12.16 -7.42 -7.03
CA LYS A 62 -13.37 -7.01 -7.75
C LYS A 62 -14.57 -7.00 -6.80
N ARG A 63 -15.50 -6.07 -7.03
CA ARG A 63 -16.79 -6.09 -6.32
C ARG A 63 -17.65 -7.26 -6.81
N PRO A 64 -18.58 -7.77 -5.99
CA PRO A 64 -19.60 -8.70 -6.46
C PRO A 64 -20.23 -8.19 -7.77
N PHE A 65 -20.51 -9.10 -8.70
CA PHE A 65 -21.11 -8.82 -10.02
C PHE A 65 -20.28 -8.05 -11.05
N ILE A 66 -19.03 -7.65 -10.73
CA ILE A 66 -18.11 -7.18 -11.77
C ILE A 66 -17.43 -8.40 -12.42
N PRO A 67 -17.56 -8.61 -13.75
CA PRO A 67 -16.86 -9.68 -14.45
C PRO A 67 -15.38 -9.34 -14.61
N VAL A 68 -14.54 -10.36 -14.57
CA VAL A 68 -13.11 -10.28 -14.88
C VAL A 68 -12.84 -11.10 -16.15
N PRO A 69 -11.85 -10.73 -16.98
CA PRO A 69 -11.62 -11.36 -18.29
C PRO A 69 -10.91 -12.73 -18.16
N TYR A 70 -11.14 -13.46 -17.07
CA TYR A 70 -10.51 -14.74 -16.76
C TYR A 70 -11.41 -15.57 -15.83
N PRO A 71 -11.31 -16.91 -15.86
CA PRO A 71 -12.04 -17.77 -14.95
C PRO A 71 -11.55 -17.60 -13.50
N PRO A 72 -12.36 -17.98 -12.49
CA PRO A 72 -11.94 -17.97 -11.10
C PRO A 72 -10.64 -18.77 -10.91
N PRO A 73 -9.59 -18.19 -10.30
CA PRO A 73 -8.35 -18.90 -10.05
C PRO A 73 -8.56 -20.00 -9.00
N ALA A 74 -7.76 -21.06 -9.06
CA ALA A 74 -7.77 -22.12 -8.05
C ALA A 74 -7.23 -21.64 -6.68
N GLY A 75 -6.44 -20.57 -6.67
CA GLY A 75 -5.96 -19.93 -5.46
C GLY A 75 -5.27 -18.60 -5.76
N ASP A 76 -5.23 -17.73 -4.75
CA ASP A 76 -4.61 -16.41 -4.80
C ASP A 76 -3.41 -16.35 -3.86
N ASN A 77 -2.23 -16.04 -4.40
CA ASN A 77 -0.99 -15.93 -3.64
C ASN A 77 -0.40 -14.53 -3.79
N THR A 78 0.06 -13.95 -2.67
CA THR A 78 0.77 -12.67 -2.68
C THR A 78 2.27 -12.91 -2.64
N VAL A 79 2.98 -12.48 -3.67
CA VAL A 79 4.45 -12.52 -3.73
C VAL A 79 4.99 -11.10 -3.74
N LEU A 80 5.84 -10.77 -2.76
CA LEU A 80 6.54 -9.50 -2.67
C LEU A 80 8.04 -9.75 -2.86
N ILE A 81 8.67 -8.95 -3.71
CA ILE A 81 10.10 -9.05 -4.01
C ILE A 81 10.77 -7.78 -3.49
N GLY A 82 11.88 -7.96 -2.78
CA GLY A 82 12.69 -6.87 -2.27
C GLY A 82 14.07 -7.36 -1.86
N ASP A 83 15.00 -6.43 -1.76
CA ASP A 83 16.37 -6.70 -1.33
C ASP A 83 16.46 -6.75 0.19
N TRP A 84 17.41 -7.53 0.70
CA TRP A 84 17.73 -7.59 2.11
C TRP A 84 19.15 -7.09 2.37
N TYR A 85 19.28 -6.17 3.32
CA TYR A 85 20.54 -5.52 3.67
C TYR A 85 21.08 -6.05 5.00
N LYS A 86 22.40 -6.23 5.10
CA LYS A 86 23.06 -6.71 6.34
C LYS A 86 23.14 -5.65 7.44
N TYR A 87 23.20 -4.37 7.04
CA TYR A 87 23.31 -3.24 7.96
C TYR A 87 21.99 -2.49 8.05
N GLY A 88 21.72 -1.90 9.21
CA GLY A 88 20.54 -1.08 9.44
C GLY A 88 20.58 0.26 8.69
N HIS A 89 19.47 0.97 8.76
CA HIS A 89 19.31 2.31 8.18
C HIS A 89 19.68 3.45 9.14
N LYS A 90 20.26 3.11 10.30
CA LYS A 90 20.72 4.04 11.33
C LYS A 90 22.23 4.11 11.32
#